data_AF-A0A4Y2WWB5-F1
#
_entry.id   AF-A0A4Y2WWB5-F1
#
_cell.length_a   1.000
_cell.length_b   1.000
_cell.length_c   1.000
_cell.angle_alpha   90.00
_cell.angle_beta   90.00
_cell.angle_gamma   90.00
#
_symmetry.space_group_name_H-M   'P 1'
#
loop_
_entity.id
_entity.type
_entity.pdbx_description
1 polymer ?
#
loop_
_entity_poly.entity_id
_entity_poly.type
_entity_poly.pdbx_seq_one_letter_code
_entity_poly.pdbx_strand_id
1 'polypeptide(L)'
;MDYLKVYPQRKNYSPPWKSNDFYYLNPFENFIKSDTADVTYLKLFLEHRAHYNAFIPVYTDGSRVPTHSSFAVVFPDNISCFKLHPSCSIFTAEMTAALHALMQILWMLHYLH
;
A
#
# COMPACT_ATOMS: atom_id res chain seq x y z
N MET A 1 -0.90 -43.05 -27.29
CA MET A 1 -1.53 -41.95 -26.54
C MET A 1 -0.59 -40.77 -26.62
N ASP A 2 -0.94 -39.79 -27.46
CA ASP A 2 -0.12 -38.62 -27.70
C ASP A 2 -0.31 -37.62 -26.56
N TYR A 3 0.78 -37.32 -25.86
CA TYR A 3 0.80 -36.27 -24.85
C TYR A 3 0.71 -34.91 -25.54
N LEU A 4 -0.42 -34.24 -25.39
CA LEU A 4 -0.58 -32.82 -25.74
C LEU A 4 0.45 -31.98 -24.98
N LYS A 5 1.52 -31.55 -25.67
CA LYS A 5 2.45 -30.55 -25.15
C LYS A 5 1.83 -29.17 -25.31
N VAL A 6 1.31 -28.62 -24.21
CA VAL A 6 0.90 -27.23 -24.12
C VAL A 6 2.15 -26.37 -24.04
N TYR A 7 2.45 -25.63 -25.10
CA TYR A 7 3.49 -24.60 -25.06
C TYR A 7 2.86 -23.31 -24.54
N PRO A 8 3.41 -22.68 -23.49
CA PRO A 8 2.92 -21.39 -23.05
C PRO A 8 3.12 -20.39 -24.18
N GLN A 9 2.01 -19.84 -24.66
CA GLN A 9 2.03 -18.75 -25.62
C GLN A 9 2.85 -17.62 -24.98
N ARG A 10 3.93 -17.18 -25.63
CA ARG A 10 4.70 -15.99 -25.20
C ARG A 10 3.79 -14.78 -25.36
N LYS A 11 2.94 -14.55 -24.37
CA LYS A 11 2.34 -13.25 -24.16
C LYS A 11 3.46 -12.37 -23.65
N ASN A 12 3.89 -11.41 -24.46
CA ASN A 12 4.72 -10.29 -24.02
C ASN A 12 3.87 -9.45 -23.06
N TYR A 13 3.67 -9.95 -21.84
CA TYR A 13 3.23 -9.12 -20.73
C TYR A 13 4.45 -8.32 -20.33
N SER A 14 4.59 -7.11 -20.88
CA SER A 14 5.26 -6.08 -20.11
C SER A 14 4.55 -6.07 -18.76
N PRO A 15 5.27 -6.34 -17.66
CA PRO A 15 4.60 -6.37 -16.39
C PRO A 15 3.91 -5.02 -16.16
N PRO A 16 2.68 -5.00 -15.63
CA PRO A 16 1.94 -3.76 -15.45
C PRO A 16 2.70 -2.73 -14.59
N TRP A 17 3.61 -3.17 -13.72
CA TRP A 17 4.49 -2.31 -12.92
C TRP A 17 5.66 -1.66 -13.69
N LYS A 18 5.79 -1.91 -15.01
CA LYS A 18 6.72 -1.16 -15.89
C LYS A 18 6.11 0.12 -16.47
N SER A 19 4.81 0.36 -16.26
CA SER A 19 4.20 1.66 -16.54
C SER A 19 4.77 2.69 -15.57
N ASN A 20 5.33 3.78 -16.09
CA ASN A 20 5.84 4.91 -15.32
C ASN A 20 4.75 5.97 -15.04
N ASP A 21 3.47 5.60 -15.12
CA ASP A 21 2.37 6.57 -15.11
C ASP A 21 1.94 6.99 -13.69
N PHE A 22 2.73 6.67 -12.66
CA PHE A 22 2.45 7.09 -11.29
C PHE A 22 3.59 7.92 -10.71
N TYR A 23 3.22 9.04 -10.12
CA TYR A 23 4.11 9.89 -9.33
C TYR A 23 3.78 9.65 -7.86
N TYR A 24 4.80 9.41 -7.05
CA TYR A 24 4.67 9.32 -5.59
C TYR A 24 5.57 10.37 -4.95
N LEU A 25 5.10 10.93 -3.83
CA LEU A 25 5.88 11.86 -3.03
C LEU A 25 6.56 11.07 -1.91
N ASN A 26 7.88 11.13 -1.84
CA ASN A 26 8.65 10.55 -0.76
C ASN A 26 9.46 11.64 -0.05
N PRO A 27 8.87 12.35 0.94
CA PRO A 27 9.59 13.38 1.69
C PRO A 27 10.76 12.81 2.50
N PHE A 28 10.87 11.48 2.60
CA PHE A 28 11.92 10.78 3.36
C PHE A 28 13.06 10.24 2.50
N GLU A 29 13.02 10.39 1.17
CA GLU A 29 13.96 9.75 0.24
C GLU A 29 15.43 10.01 0.56
N ASN A 30 15.74 11.21 1.06
CA ASN A 30 17.11 11.65 1.37
C ASN A 30 17.54 11.40 2.83
N PHE A 31 16.72 10.72 3.64
CA PHE A 31 16.97 10.52 5.08
C PHE A 31 17.33 9.07 5.39
N ILE A 32 18.57 8.84 5.83
CA ILE A 32 19.05 7.51 6.24
C ILE A 32 18.51 7.20 7.63
N LYS A 33 17.81 6.07 7.78
CA LYS A 33 17.11 5.69 9.02
C LYS A 33 18.04 5.53 10.23
N SER A 34 19.26 5.04 10.05
CA SER A 34 20.22 4.88 11.16
C SER A 34 20.80 6.20 11.67
N ASP A 35 20.81 7.22 10.82
CA ASP A 35 21.60 8.45 11.05
C ASP A 35 20.69 9.67 11.24
N THR A 36 19.37 9.48 11.12
CA THR A 36 18.36 10.53 11.26
C THR A 36 17.67 10.39 12.62
N ALA A 37 17.73 11.44 13.43
CA ALA A 37 17.03 11.46 14.71
C ALA A 37 15.50 11.41 14.53
N ASP A 38 14.79 10.72 15.44
CA ASP A 38 13.32 10.56 15.40
C ASP A 38 12.58 11.91 15.33
N VAL A 39 13.10 12.94 16.00
CA VAL A 39 12.54 14.29 15.98
C VAL A 39 12.52 14.90 14.58
N THR A 40 13.49 14.55 13.74
CA THR A 40 13.56 15.01 12.35
C THR A 40 12.44 14.39 11.52
N TYR A 41 12.19 13.08 11.68
CA TYR A 41 11.07 12.40 11.02
C TYR A 41 9.72 12.97 11.45
N LEU A 42 9.56 13.24 12.76
CA LEU A 42 8.34 13.87 13.28
C LEU A 42 8.12 15.25 12.67
N LYS A 43 9.17 16.08 12.60
CA LYS A 43 9.09 17.42 12.00
C LYS A 43 8.70 17.36 10.52
N LEU A 44 9.33 16.50 9.74
CA LEU A 44 9.00 16.30 8.32
C LEU A 44 7.55 15.86 8.13
N PHE A 45 7.08 14.93 8.96
CA PHE A 45 5.69 14.49 8.92
C PHE A 45 4.71 15.64 9.20
N LEU A 46 4.98 16.44 10.23
CA LEU A 46 4.13 17.58 10.60
C LEU A 46 4.11 18.65 9.49
N GLU A 47 5.27 18.98 8.92
CA GLU A 47 5.39 19.93 7.81
C GLU A 47 4.64 19.42 6.57
N HIS A 48 4.81 18.15 6.21
CA HIS A 48 4.08 17.52 5.11
C HIS A 48 2.57 17.54 5.34
N ARG A 49 2.10 17.17 6.55
CA ARG A 49 0.68 17.19 6.90
C ARG A 49 0.10 18.61 6.86
N ALA A 50 0.86 19.61 7.32
CA ALA A 50 0.46 21.01 7.29
C ALA A 50 0.38 21.55 5.85
N HIS A 51 1.34 21.18 4.99
CA HIS A 51 1.35 21.59 3.58
C HIS A 51 0.16 21.01 2.81
N TYR A 52 -0.14 19.72 3.00
CA TYR A 52 -1.27 19.04 2.37
C TYR A 52 -2.52 18.98 3.25
N ASN A 53 -2.77 20.03 4.04
CA ASN A 53 -3.86 20.03 5.03
C ASN A 53 -5.26 19.79 4.42
N ALA A 54 -5.47 20.22 3.18
CA ALA A 54 -6.71 20.05 2.42
C ALA A 54 -6.98 18.60 1.98
N PHE A 55 -5.97 17.73 1.99
CA PHE A 55 -6.12 16.31 1.67
C PHE A 55 -6.52 15.50 2.91
N ILE A 56 -7.33 14.46 2.68
CA ILE A 56 -7.74 13.50 3.71
C ILE A 56 -6.58 12.51 3.93
N PRO A 57 -6.03 12.41 5.15
CA PRO A 57 -4.98 11.44 5.42
C PRO A 57 -5.58 10.03 5.51
N VAL A 58 -4.92 9.07 4.86
CA VAL A 58 -5.24 7.65 4.96
C VAL A 58 -3.96 6.92 5.34
N TYR A 59 -4.03 6.13 6.42
CA TYR A 59 -2.89 5.36 6.90
C TYR A 59 -3.14 3.87 6.70
N THR A 60 -2.11 3.16 6.27
CA THR A 60 -2.16 1.72 6.02
C THR A 60 -1.01 1.04 6.74
N ASP A 61 -1.25 -0.14 7.29
CA ASP A 61 -0.18 -0.94 7.89
C ASP A 61 -0.49 -2.44 7.73
N GLY A 62 0.53 -3.20 7.37
CA GLY A 62 0.54 -4.66 7.41
C GLY A 62 1.29 -5.14 8.64
N SER A 63 0.72 -6.12 9.34
CA SER A 63 1.37 -6.74 10.51
C SER A 63 1.48 -8.25 10.35
N ARG A 64 2.47 -8.85 11.02
CA ARG A 64 2.69 -10.29 11.06
C ARG A 64 2.95 -10.73 12.50
N VAL A 65 2.21 -11.75 12.91
CA VAL A 65 2.51 -12.58 14.08
C VAL A 65 2.84 -14.01 13.61
N PRO A 66 3.37 -14.90 14.46
CA PRO A 66 3.76 -16.24 14.03
C PRO A 66 2.65 -17.05 13.35
N THR A 67 1.38 -16.81 13.72
CA THR A 67 0.24 -17.59 13.23
C THR A 67 -0.46 -16.99 12.02
N HIS A 68 -0.33 -15.68 11.77
CA HIS A 68 -1.03 -15.01 10.67
C HIS A 68 -0.46 -13.62 10.40
N SER A 69 -0.80 -13.09 9.22
CA SER A 69 -0.69 -11.66 8.94
C SER A 69 -2.06 -10.99 9.11
N SER A 70 -2.06 -9.70 9.29
CA SER A 70 -3.23 -8.83 9.30
C SER A 70 -2.91 -7.52 8.62
N PHE A 71 -3.93 -6.78 8.21
CA PHE A 71 -3.76 -5.42 7.73
C PHE A 71 -4.78 -4.49 8.35
N ALA A 72 -4.45 -3.21 8.40
CA ALA A 72 -5.36 -2.15 8.82
C ALA A 72 -5.29 -0.96 7.85
N VAL A 73 -6.43 -0.29 7.72
CA VAL A 73 -6.57 0.98 7.01
C VAL A 73 -7.33 1.95 7.92
N VAL A 74 -6.77 3.14 8.09
CA VAL A 74 -7.32 4.20 8.95
C VAL A 74 -7.62 5.42 8.08
N PHE A 75 -8.91 5.72 7.97
CA PHE A 75 -9.44 7.01 7.54
C PHE A 75 -9.77 7.85 8.79
N PRO A 76 -9.98 9.17 8.66
CA PRO A 76 -10.32 10.01 9.81
C PRO A 76 -11.57 9.54 10.57
N ASP A 77 -12.57 9.06 9.83
CA ASP A 77 -13.88 8.69 10.39
C ASP A 77 -14.10 7.18 10.48
N ASN A 78 -13.16 6.37 9.97
CA ASN A 78 -13.32 4.92 9.90
C ASN A 78 -12.00 4.17 10.02
N ILE A 79 -12.04 3.04 10.74
CA ILE A 79 -10.91 2.12 10.87
C ILE A 79 -11.38 0.74 10.41
N SER A 80 -10.67 0.17 9.45
CA SER A 80 -10.91 -1.19 8.96
C SER A 80 -9.69 -2.06 9.26
N CYS A 81 -9.87 -3.20 9.91
CA CYS A 81 -8.78 -4.13 10.20
C CYS A 81 -9.22 -5.57 9.92
N PHE A 82 -8.35 -6.35 9.29
CA PHE A 82 -8.66 -7.70 8.86
C PHE A 82 -7.50 -8.65 9.10
N LYS A 83 -7.83 -9.85 9.56
CA LYS A 83 -6.92 -10.98 9.61
C LYS A 83 -6.88 -11.67 8.25
N LEU A 84 -5.67 -11.92 7.75
CA LEU A 84 -5.45 -12.66 6.51
C LEU A 84 -5.27 -14.15 6.77
N HIS A 85 -5.37 -14.94 5.70
CA HIS A 85 -5.08 -16.36 5.75
C HIS A 85 -3.64 -16.61 6.25
N PRO A 86 -3.36 -17.66 7.05
CA PRO A 86 -2.02 -17.91 7.60
C PRO A 86 -0.88 -18.00 6.58
N SER A 87 -1.20 -18.37 5.33
CA SER A 87 -0.24 -18.46 4.22
C SER A 87 0.16 -17.10 3.62
N CYS A 88 -0.56 -16.01 3.91
CA CYS A 88 -0.21 -14.69 3.43
C CYS A 88 1.11 -14.23 4.06
N SER A 89 1.95 -13.51 3.32
CA SER A 89 3.19 -12.96 3.87
C SER A 89 2.95 -11.58 4.52
N ILE A 90 3.99 -10.98 5.10
CA ILE A 90 3.95 -9.56 5.49
C ILE A 90 3.75 -8.67 4.25
N PHE A 91 4.42 -8.97 3.14
CA PHE A 91 4.25 -8.22 1.88
C PHE A 91 2.82 -8.29 1.35
N THR A 92 2.18 -9.46 1.46
CA THR A 92 0.76 -9.59 1.10
C THR A 92 -0.11 -8.68 1.96
N ALA A 93 0.19 -8.55 3.25
CA ALA A 93 -0.57 -7.69 4.15
C ALA A 93 -0.44 -6.22 3.78
N GLU A 94 0.79 -5.73 3.57
CA GLU A 94 1.04 -4.34 3.14
C GLU A 94 0.34 -4.01 1.83
N MET A 95 0.50 -4.86 0.81
CA MET A 95 -0.13 -4.65 -0.49
C MET A 95 -1.65 -4.70 -0.40
N THR A 96 -2.20 -5.57 0.46
CA THR A 96 -3.65 -5.64 0.68
C THR A 96 -4.17 -4.40 1.39
N ALA A 97 -3.41 -3.84 2.35
CA ALA A 97 -3.74 -2.60 3.03
C ALA A 97 -3.85 -1.44 2.03
N ALA A 98 -2.82 -1.27 1.18
CA ALA A 98 -2.78 -0.24 0.15
C ALA A 98 -3.92 -0.40 -0.88
N LEU A 99 -4.13 -1.63 -1.37
CA LEU A 99 -5.22 -1.92 -2.31
C LEU A 99 -6.60 -1.61 -1.70
N HIS A 100 -6.82 -2.03 -0.45
CA HIS A 100 -8.08 -1.80 0.25
C HIS A 100 -8.36 -0.31 0.44
N ALA A 101 -7.35 0.47 0.82
CA ALA A 101 -7.46 1.93 0.92
C ALA A 101 -7.87 2.57 -0.41
N LEU A 102 -7.20 2.21 -1.51
CA LEU A 102 -7.52 2.71 -2.85
C LEU A 102 -8.93 2.34 -3.30
N MET A 103 -9.37 1.10 -3.03
CA MET A 103 -10.73 0.67 -3.32
C MET A 103 -11.77 1.48 -2.54
N GLN A 104 -11.56 1.71 -1.24
CA GLN A 104 -12.48 2.53 -0.44
C GLN A 104 -12.55 3.97 -0.97
N ILE A 105 -11.42 4.58 -1.34
CA ILE A 105 -11.37 5.91 -1.95
C ILE A 105 -12.18 5.95 -3.24
N LEU A 106 -11.96 4.97 -4.14
CA LEU A 106 -12.69 4.87 -5.40
C LEU A 106 -14.21 4.76 -5.16
N TRP A 107 -14.62 3.98 -4.16
CA TRP A 107 -16.01 3.84 -3.81
C TRP A 107 -16.59 5.16 -3.28
N MET A 108 -15.89 5.85 -2.37
CA MET A 108 -16.33 7.16 -1.87
C MET A 108 -16.54 8.17 -3.00
N LEU A 109 -15.66 8.19 -4.01
CA LEU A 109 -15.80 9.06 -5.18
C LEU A 109 -17.03 8.73 -6.04
N HIS A 110 -17.43 7.46 -6.13
CA HIS A 110 -18.61 7.06 -6.89
C HIS A 110 -19.95 7.41 -6.20
N TYR A 111 -19.98 7.57 -4.87
CA TYR A 111 -21.19 7.93 -4.12
C TYR A 111 -21.33 9.44 -3.85
N LEU A 112 -20.37 10.25 -4.30
CA LEU A 112 -20.43 11.72 -4.25
C LEU A 112 -21.05 12.35 -5.53
N HIS A 113 -21.59 11.52 -6.42
CA HIS A 113 -22.39 11.90 -7.60
C HIS A 113 -23.80 11.31 -7.50
#